data_AF-A0A1W9N4H2-F1
#
_entry.id   AF-A0A1W9N4H2-F1
#
_cell.length_a   1.000
_cell.length_b   1.000
_cell.length_c   1.000
_cell.angle_alpha   90.00
_cell.angle_beta   90.00
_cell.angle_gamma   90.00
#
_symmetry.space_group_name_H-M   'P 1'
#
loop_
_entity.id
_entity.type
_entity.pdbx_description
1 polymer ?
#
loop_
_entity_poly.entity_id
_entity_poly.type
_entity_poly.pdbx_seq_one_letter_code
_entity_poly.pdbx_strand_id
1 'polypeptide(L)'
;MDIPKILSKEKALFIICAVINPFISNHVGLLRENSGLYRPIPGAEKIKIDSLLLNIYKNDQRHQLKTIDFILNSIAMKCQQEGFVITLGEEELIEGNFSTIGELAGILTDTSMPIWV
;
A
#
# COMPACT_ATOMS: atom_id res chain seq x y z
N MET A 1 -19.88 20.32 -12.34
CA MET A 1 -18.68 20.35 -11.48
C MET A 1 -18.33 18.91 -11.21
N ASP A 2 -17.33 18.37 -11.92
CA ASP A 2 -16.84 17.02 -11.63
C ASP A 2 -16.19 17.04 -10.25
N ILE A 3 -16.76 16.25 -9.34
CA ILE A 3 -16.18 16.01 -8.02
C ILE A 3 -14.82 15.36 -8.31
N PRO A 4 -13.70 15.91 -7.81
CA PRO A 4 -12.42 15.22 -7.93
C PRO A 4 -12.61 13.82 -7.35
N LYS A 5 -12.45 12.79 -8.18
CA LYS A 5 -12.43 11.41 -7.70
C LYS A 5 -11.19 11.34 -6.81
N ILE A 6 -11.41 11.25 -5.51
CA ILE A 6 -10.39 11.00 -4.50
C ILE A 6 -10.32 9.49 -4.33
N LEU A 7 -9.12 8.91 -4.20
CA LEU A 7 -8.98 7.50 -3.91
C LEU A 7 -9.63 7.23 -2.55
N SER A 8 -10.65 6.36 -2.51
CA SER A 8 -11.32 6.12 -1.23
C SER A 8 -10.39 5.37 -0.27
N LYS A 9 -10.54 5.63 1.03
CA LYS A 9 -9.78 4.93 2.08
C LYS A 9 -9.90 3.42 1.98
N GLU A 10 -11.08 2.91 1.60
CA GLU A 10 -11.30 1.46 1.41
C GLU A 10 -10.47 0.89 0.26
N LYS A 11 -10.41 1.61 -0.87
CA LYS A 11 -9.57 1.21 -2.00
C LYS A 11 -8.10 1.30 -1.66
N ALA A 12 -7.67 2.39 -1.03
CA ALA A 12 -6.29 2.54 -0.57
C ALA A 12 -5.89 1.41 0.39
N LEU A 13 -6.75 1.08 1.35
CA LEU A 13 -6.53 -0.01 2.29
C LEU A 13 -6.40 -1.36 1.58
N PHE A 14 -7.27 -1.64 0.61
CA PHE A 14 -7.19 -2.84 -0.21
C PHE A 14 -5.89 -2.91 -1.02
N ILE A 15 -5.48 -1.81 -1.66
CA ILE A 15 -4.24 -1.75 -2.45
C ILE A 15 -3.04 -2.06 -1.55
N ILE A 16 -2.90 -1.38 -0.41
CA ILE A 16 -1.78 -1.63 0.52
C ILE A 16 -1.82 -3.07 1.01
N CYS A 17 -2.99 -3.59 1.44
CA CYS A 17 -3.11 -4.98 1.87
C CYS A 17 -2.69 -5.95 0.75
N ALA A 18 -3.13 -5.74 -0.48
CA ALA A 18 -2.81 -6.63 -1.59
C ALA A 18 -1.32 -6.64 -1.95
N VAL A 19 -0.64 -5.48 -1.87
CA VAL A 19 0.79 -5.39 -2.17
C VAL A 19 1.64 -5.93 -1.03
N ILE A 20 1.26 -5.67 0.23
CA ILE A 20 2.06 -6.06 1.40
C ILE A 20 1.82 -7.52 1.80
N ASN A 21 0.67 -8.10 1.47
CA ASN A 21 0.30 -9.47 1.87
C ASN A 21 1.39 -10.54 1.64
N PRO A 22 2.12 -10.56 0.50
CA PRO A 22 3.18 -11.54 0.25
C PRO A 22 4.38 -11.44 1.20
N PHE A 23 4.56 -10.31 1.88
CA PHE A 23 5.69 -10.03 2.77
C PHE A 23 5.37 -10.26 4.25
N ILE A 24 4.11 -10.51 4.59
CA ILE A 24 3.72 -10.76 5.97
C ILE A 24 3.91 -12.25 6.30
N SER A 25 4.66 -12.52 7.36
CA SER A 25 4.95 -13.88 7.85
C SER A 25 3.82 -14.52 8.66
N ASN A 26 2.74 -13.79 8.94
CA ASN A 26 1.60 -14.30 9.71
C ASN A 26 0.82 -15.35 8.91
N HIS A 27 0.43 -16.44 9.58
CA HIS A 27 -0.44 -17.48 9.01
C HIS A 27 -1.82 -16.97 8.56
N VAL A 28 -2.22 -15.79 9.05
CA VAL A 28 -3.44 -15.08 8.65
C VAL A 28 -2.99 -13.90 7.80
N GLY A 29 -3.07 -14.04 6.47
CA GLY A 29 -2.76 -12.96 5.55
C GLY A 29 -3.64 -11.71 5.76
N LEU A 30 -3.33 -10.63 5.05
CA LEU A 30 -4.04 -9.36 5.09
C LEU A 30 -5.37 -9.36 4.33
N LEU A 31 -5.58 -10.35 3.46
CA LEU A 31 -6.76 -10.46 2.62
C LEU A 31 -7.57 -11.71 2.99
N ARG A 32 -8.90 -11.54 2.98
CA ARG A 32 -9.86 -12.64 3.00
C ARG A 32 -10.62 -12.67 1.69
N GLU A 33 -10.91 -13.88 1.23
CA GLU A 33 -11.83 -14.08 0.11
C GLU A 33 -13.27 -14.12 0.63
N ASN A 34 -14.17 -13.40 -0.04
CA ASN A 34 -15.60 -13.52 0.18
C ASN A 34 -16.31 -13.50 -1.18
N SER A 35 -16.91 -14.63 -1.56
CA SER A 35 -17.69 -14.79 -2.80
C SER A 35 -16.90 -14.40 -4.06
N GLY A 36 -15.63 -14.83 -4.15
CA GLY A 36 -14.74 -14.54 -5.28
C GLY A 36 -14.15 -13.13 -5.28
N LEU A 37 -14.42 -12.31 -4.26
CA LEU A 37 -13.83 -10.98 -4.09
C LEU A 37 -12.88 -10.97 -2.89
N TYR A 38 -11.68 -10.44 -3.08
CA TYR A 38 -10.74 -10.20 -1.99
C TYR A 38 -11.04 -8.89 -1.28
N ARG A 39 -10.96 -8.92 0.05
CA ARG A 39 -11.09 -7.73 0.90
C ARG A 39 -10.06 -7.77 2.02
N PRO A 40 -9.64 -6.61 2.56
CA PRO A 40 -8.89 -6.58 3.80
C PRO A 40 -9.60 -7.37 4.90
N ILE A 41 -8.82 -8.06 5.74
CA ILE A 41 -9.35 -8.65 6.96
C ILE A 41 -9.86 -7.55 7.91
N PRO A 42 -10.85 -7.83 8.77
CA PRO A 42 -11.28 -6.85 9.78
C PRO A 42 -10.11 -6.42 10.66
N GLY A 43 -9.90 -5.12 10.83
CA GLY A 43 -8.80 -4.59 11.65
C GLY A 43 -7.46 -4.51 10.93
N ALA A 44 -7.38 -4.81 9.63
CA ALA A 44 -6.15 -4.71 8.84
C ALA A 44 -5.49 -3.33 8.96
N GLU A 45 -6.29 -2.27 9.06
CA GLU A 45 -5.82 -0.90 9.21
C GLU A 45 -4.96 -0.65 10.46
N LYS A 46 -5.08 -1.50 11.49
CA LYS A 46 -4.32 -1.39 12.75
C LYS A 46 -3.03 -2.22 12.76
N ILE A 47 -2.79 -3.02 11.72
CA ILE A 47 -1.61 -3.87 11.64
C ILE A 47 -0.39 -2.99 11.42
N LYS A 48 0.63 -3.19 12.27
CA LYS A 48 1.92 -2.50 12.15
C LYS A 48 2.75 -3.07 11.01
N ILE A 49 3.32 -2.19 10.20
CA ILE A 49 4.12 -2.54 9.01
C ILE A 49 5.43 -1.77 8.91
N ASP A 50 5.65 -0.76 9.75
CA ASP A 50 6.89 0.02 9.85
C ASP A 50 8.14 -0.87 9.96
N SER A 51 8.13 -1.80 10.92
CA SER A 51 9.27 -2.69 11.16
C SER A 51 9.48 -3.66 9.99
N LEU A 52 8.41 -4.06 9.30
CA LEU A 52 8.49 -4.92 8.12
C LEU A 52 9.18 -4.19 6.97
N LEU A 53 8.70 -2.98 6.64
CA LEU A 53 9.26 -2.17 5.55
C LEU A 53 10.71 -1.77 5.83
N LEU A 54 11.03 -1.38 7.06
CA LEU A 54 12.41 -1.08 7.46
C LEU A 54 13.32 -2.31 7.32
N ASN A 55 12.83 -3.50 7.67
CA ASN A 55 13.60 -4.73 7.51
C ASN A 55 13.78 -5.09 6.02
N ILE A 56 12.76 -4.92 5.19
CA ILE A 56 12.87 -5.12 3.74
C ILE A 56 13.92 -4.17 3.17
N TYR A 57 13.84 -2.87 3.48
CA TYR A 57 14.82 -1.87 3.04
C TYR A 57 16.25 -2.22 3.45
N LYS A 58 16.48 -2.61 4.71
CA LYS A 58 17.82 -3.03 5.17
C LYS A 58 18.34 -4.25 4.40
N ASN A 59 17.47 -5.21 4.05
CA ASN A 59 17.86 -6.37 3.26
C ASN A 59 18.11 -6.00 1.80
N ASP A 60 17.31 -5.10 1.23
CA ASP A 60 17.52 -4.56 -0.11
C ASP A 60 18.91 -3.91 -0.22
N GLN A 61 19.28 -3.06 0.73
CA GLN A 61 20.61 -2.43 0.76
C GLN A 61 21.74 -3.46 0.95
N ARG A 62 21.56 -4.41 1.87
CA ARG A 62 22.60 -5.42 2.18
C ARG A 62 22.84 -6.40 1.04
N HIS A 63 21.80 -6.76 0.31
CA HIS A 63 21.82 -7.83 -0.69
C HIS A 63 21.58 -7.34 -2.12
N GLN A 64 21.52 -6.02 -2.33
CA GLN A 64 21.23 -5.39 -3.63
C GLN A 64 19.93 -5.90 -4.25
N LEU A 65 18.90 -6.08 -3.42
CA LEU A 65 17.55 -6.43 -3.88
C LEU A 65 16.78 -5.16 -4.28
N LYS A 66 15.63 -5.33 -4.91
CA LYS A 66 14.75 -4.25 -5.39
C LYS A 66 13.30 -4.44 -4.91
N THR A 67 13.14 -4.88 -3.68
CA THR A 67 11.83 -5.21 -3.10
C THR A 67 11.03 -3.95 -2.81
N ILE A 68 11.66 -2.89 -2.30
CA ILE A 68 11.01 -1.59 -2.08
C ILE A 68 10.54 -0.99 -3.40
N ASP A 69 11.40 -0.96 -4.42
CA ASP A 69 11.03 -0.56 -5.79
C ASP A 69 9.83 -1.37 -6.30
N PHE A 70 9.85 -2.69 -6.08
CA PHE A 70 8.76 -3.57 -6.48
C PHE A 70 7.45 -3.23 -5.76
N ILE A 71 7.51 -2.95 -4.45
CA ILE A 71 6.34 -2.54 -3.65
C ILE A 71 5.78 -1.22 -4.19
N LEU A 72 6.62 -0.19 -4.36
CA LEU A 72 6.20 1.12 -4.86
C LEU A 72 5.55 1.02 -6.24
N ASN A 73 6.19 0.32 -7.18
CA ASN A 73 5.66 0.09 -8.52
C ASN A 73 4.33 -0.69 -8.48
N SER A 74 4.19 -1.66 -7.57
CA SER A 74 2.96 -2.43 -7.41
C SER A 74 1.80 -1.58 -6.86
N ILE A 75 2.08 -0.68 -5.90
CA ILE A 75 1.10 0.28 -5.39
C ILE A 75 0.69 1.22 -6.53
N ALA A 76 1.66 1.82 -7.23
CA ALA A 76 1.41 2.76 -8.32
C ALA A 76 0.56 2.13 -9.44
N MET A 77 0.91 0.91 -9.87
CA MET A 77 0.17 0.17 -10.90
C MET A 77 -1.28 -0.10 -10.47
N LYS A 78 -1.51 -0.50 -9.21
CA LYS A 78 -2.86 -0.74 -8.70
C LYS A 78 -3.67 0.55 -8.56
N CYS A 79 -3.06 1.65 -8.14
CA CYS A 79 -3.71 2.96 -8.16
C CYS A 79 -4.10 3.37 -9.58
N GLN A 80 -3.22 3.13 -10.56
CA GLN A 80 -3.48 3.44 -11.96
C GLN A 80 -4.65 2.63 -12.53
N GLN A 81 -4.78 1.36 -12.15
CA GLN A 81 -5.94 0.52 -12.50
C GLN A 81 -7.26 1.10 -11.97
N GLU A 82 -7.21 1.83 -10.86
CA GLU A 82 -8.35 2.54 -10.28
C GLU A 82 -8.54 3.96 -10.84
N GLY A 83 -7.69 4.39 -11.79
CA GLY A 83 -7.75 5.71 -12.42
C GLY A 83 -6.96 6.81 -11.69
N PHE A 84 -5.96 6.44 -10.89
CA PHE A 84 -5.17 7.36 -10.08
C PHE A 84 -3.67 7.24 -10.35
N VAL A 85 -2.97 8.37 -10.36
CA VAL A 85 -1.51 8.42 -10.21
C VAL A 85 -1.16 8.75 -8.76
N ILE A 86 0.01 8.29 -8.30
CA ILE A 86 0.50 8.57 -6.95
C ILE A 86 1.93 9.10 -7.02
N THR A 87 2.28 9.94 -6.05
CA THR A 87 3.65 10.36 -5.80
C THR A 87 4.06 9.82 -4.44
N LEU A 88 4.38 8.53 -4.39
CA LEU A 88 4.92 7.85 -3.21
C LEU A 88 6.31 7.33 -3.57
N GLY A 89 7.34 7.80 -2.87
CA GLY A 89 8.72 7.39 -3.05
C GLY A 89 9.21 6.46 -1.94
N GLU A 90 10.48 6.09 -2.04
CA GLU A 90 11.16 5.26 -1.05
C GLU A 90 11.30 5.98 0.29
N GLU A 91 11.66 7.27 0.28
CA GLU A 91 11.77 8.08 1.49
C GLU A 91 10.43 8.12 2.24
N GLU A 92 9.30 8.35 1.55
CA GLU A 92 8.00 8.34 2.20
C GLU A 92 7.62 6.96 2.75
N LEU A 93 8.10 5.86 2.15
CA LEU A 93 7.79 4.51 2.60
C LEU A 93 8.66 4.04 3.78
N ILE A 94 9.89 4.57 3.90
CA ILE A 94 10.87 4.15 4.92
C ILE A 94 11.00 5.16 6.06
N GLU A 95 10.97 6.45 5.75
CA GLU A 95 11.08 7.56 6.70
C GLU A 95 9.73 8.22 6.99
N GLY A 96 8.65 7.74 6.36
CA GLY A 96 7.31 8.22 6.60
C GLY A 96 6.89 8.10 8.07
N ASN A 97 6.17 9.12 8.56
CA ASN A 97 5.55 9.13 9.88
C ASN A 97 4.28 8.26 9.91
N PHE A 98 4.42 6.97 9.62
CA PHE A 98 3.36 5.97 9.76
C PHE A 98 3.91 4.71 10.44
N SER A 99 3.05 4.03 11.19
CA SER A 99 3.36 2.72 11.78
C SER A 99 2.48 1.61 11.23
N THR A 100 1.31 1.95 10.70
CA THR A 100 0.25 1.00 10.36
C THR A 100 -0.15 1.02 8.89
N ILE A 101 -0.81 -0.07 8.44
CA ILE A 101 -1.43 -0.16 7.11
C ILE A 101 -2.43 0.98 6.90
N GLY A 102 -3.22 1.32 7.92
CA GLY A 102 -4.24 2.36 7.83
C GLY A 102 -3.64 3.74 7.60
N GLU A 103 -2.54 4.06 8.27
CA GLU A 103 -1.82 5.33 8.08
C GLU A 103 -1.18 5.40 6.69
N LEU A 104 -0.55 4.33 6.21
CA LEU A 104 0.00 4.27 4.85
C LEU A 104 -1.11 4.41 3.78
N ALA A 105 -2.28 3.79 4.01
CA ALA A 105 -3.44 3.98 3.14
C ALA A 105 -3.98 5.43 3.19
N GLY A 106 -3.83 6.11 4.33
CA GLY A 106 -4.09 7.55 4.47
C GLY A 106 -3.17 8.37 3.57
N ILE A 107 -1.86 8.14 3.67
CA ILE A 107 -0.85 8.80 2.81
C ILE A 107 -1.18 8.55 1.33
N LEU A 108 -1.54 7.32 0.97
CA LEU A 108 -1.91 6.98 -0.40
C LEU A 108 -3.15 7.74 -0.89
N THR A 109 -4.12 7.98 0.01
CA THR A 109 -5.29 8.80 -0.30
C THR A 109 -4.88 10.24 -0.60
N ASP A 110 -4.02 10.82 0.25
CA ASP A 110 -3.60 12.22 0.18
C ASP A 110 -2.64 12.53 -0.98
N THR A 111 -1.86 11.54 -1.41
CA THR A 111 -0.89 11.64 -2.51
C THR A 111 -1.44 11.18 -3.87
N SER A 112 -2.68 10.69 -3.89
CA SER A 112 -3.34 10.26 -5.14
C SER A 112 -3.96 11.41 -5.90
N MET A 113 -3.78 11.42 -7.22
CA MET A 113 -4.43 12.36 -8.13
C MET A 113 -5.19 11.60 -9.22
N PRO A 114 -6.42 12.01 -9.56
CA PRO A 114 -7.16 11.38 -10.65
C PRO A 114 -6.45 11.61 -11.98
N ILE A 115 -6.43 10.57 -12.82
CA ILE A 115 -5.98 10.69 -14.20
C ILE A 115 -7.13 11.34 -14.99
N TRP A 116 -6.94 12.61 -15.36
CA TRP A 116 -7.84 13.29 -16.28
C TRP A 116 -7.53 12.76 -17.69
N VAL A 117 -8.48 12.02 -18.26
CA VAL A 117 -8.48 11.60 -19.68
C VAL A 117 -9.37 12.55 -20.46
#